data_AF-A0A2V5PHM7-F1
#
_entry.id   AF-A0A2V5PHM7-F1
#
_cell.length_a   1.000
_cell.length_b   1.000
_cell.length_c   1.000
_cell.angle_alpha   90.00
_cell.angle_beta   90.00
_cell.angle_gamma   90.00
#
_symmetry.space_group_name_H-M   'P 1'
#
loop_
_entity.id
_entity.type
_entity.pdbx_description
1 polymer ?
#
loop_
_entity_poly.entity_id
_entity_poly.type
_entity_poly.pdbx_seq_one_letter_code
_entity_poly.pdbx_strand_id
1 'polypeptide(L)' 'TTWLDGKHVVFGNVVEGMDVVSKIESFGTQSGQTKAKIVIADCGQL' A
#
# COMPACT_ATOMS: atom_id res chain seq x y z
N THR A 1 -1.76 -5.16 12.96
CA THR A 1 -0.60 -4.36 13.42
C THR A 1 -0.98 -3.53 14.64
N THR A 2 -1.33 -4.18 15.74
CA THR A 2 -1.75 -3.50 17.00
C THR A 2 -0.60 -2.79 17.74
N TRP A 3 0.64 -3.01 17.29
CA TRP A 3 1.84 -2.40 17.85
C TRP A 3 2.17 -1.02 17.24
N LEU A 4 1.38 -0.57 16.25
CA LEU A 4 1.51 0.76 15.62
C LEU A 4 0.51 1.78 16.19
N ASP A 5 -0.44 1.32 17.00
CA ASP A 5 -1.47 2.15 17.62
C ASP A 5 -0.82 3.21 18.51
N GLY A 6 -1.17 4.49 18.30
CA GLY A 6 -0.59 5.64 19.01
C GLY A 6 0.77 6.14 18.48
N LYS A 7 1.44 5.38 17.61
CA LYS A 7 2.68 5.82 16.92
C LYS A 7 2.44 6.27 15.48
N HIS A 8 1.41 5.73 14.82
CA HIS A 8 1.00 6.10 13.47
C HIS A 8 -0.45 6.54 13.49
N VAL A 9 -0.73 7.73 12.95
CA VAL A 9 -2.09 8.24 12.82
C VAL A 9 -2.72 7.61 11.59
N VAL A 10 -3.79 6.86 11.78
CA VAL A 10 -4.60 6.30 10.69
C VAL A 10 -5.52 7.40 10.16
N PHE A 11 -5.38 7.77 8.89
CA PHE A 11 -6.12 8.87 8.25
C PHE A 11 -7.11 8.43 7.17
N GLY A 12 -7.20 7.13 6.88
CA GLY A 12 -8.14 6.59 5.89
C GLY A 12 -7.96 5.10 5.67
N ASN A 13 -8.91 4.49 4.94
CA ASN A 13 -8.86 3.09 4.51
C ASN A 13 -9.15 3.00 3.02
N VAL A 14 -8.61 1.96 2.38
CA VAL A 14 -8.93 1.66 0.98
C VAL A 14 -10.39 1.21 0.90
N VAL A 15 -11.18 1.86 0.05
CA VAL A 15 -12.60 1.53 -0.17
C VAL A 15 -12.77 0.62 -1.39
N GLU A 16 -11.98 0.85 -2.43
CA GLU A 16 -11.98 0.08 -3.68
C GLU A 16 -10.54 -0.17 -4.15
N GLY A 17 -10.31 -1.24 -4.94
CA GLY A 17 -8.98 -1.53 -5.51
C GLY A 17 -8.03 -2.29 -4.58
N MET A 18 -8.53 -3.00 -3.57
CA MET A 18 -7.70 -3.88 -2.73
C MET A 18 -6.99 -4.97 -3.54
N ASP A 19 -7.53 -5.37 -4.70
CA ASP A 19 -6.87 -6.32 -5.59
C ASP A 19 -5.57 -5.74 -6.19
N VAL A 20 -5.54 -4.43 -6.46
CA VAL A 20 -4.34 -3.72 -6.93
C VAL A 20 -3.30 -3.67 -5.81
N VAL A 21 -3.73 -3.41 -4.58
CA VAL A 21 -2.84 -3.45 -3.40
C VAL A 21 -2.23 -4.83 -3.21
N SER A 22 -3.04 -5.91 -3.31
CA SER A 22 -2.52 -7.28 -3.23
C SER A 22 -1.60 -7.66 -4.39
N LYS A 23 -1.86 -7.17 -5.60
CA LYS A 23 -0.94 -7.34 -6.74
C LYS A 23 0.39 -6.65 -6.47
N ILE A 24 0.37 -5.41 -5.98
CA ILE A 24 1.58 -4.66 -5.57
C ILE A 24 2.37 -5.42 -4.51
N GLU A 25 1.68 -5.96 -3.49
CA GLU A 25 2.29 -6.77 -2.43
C GLU A 25 3.00 -8.01 -3.00
N SER A 26 2.44 -8.67 -4.01
CA SER A 26 3.05 -9.85 -4.65
C SER A 26 4.41 -9.58 -5.31
N PHE A 27 4.68 -8.34 -5.69
CA PHE A 27 5.98 -7.91 -6.23
C PHE A 27 6.99 -7.51 -5.14
N GLY A 28 6.57 -7.47 -3.88
CA GLY A 28 7.41 -7.22 -2.73
C GLY A 28 8.37 -8.38 -2.43
N THR A 29 9.38 -8.09 -1.61
CA THR A 29 10.27 -9.10 -1.01
C THR A 29 10.31 -8.90 0.49
N GLN A 30 10.79 -9.91 1.23
CA GLN A 30 10.93 -9.82 2.68
C GLN A 30 11.86 -8.68 3.14
N SER A 31 12.78 -8.22 2.29
CA SER A 31 13.64 -7.06 2.56
C SER A 31 12.96 -5.71 2.30
N GLY A 32 11.73 -5.69 1.79
CA GLY A 32 11.01 -4.48 1.40
C GLY A 32 11.38 -3.96 0.00
N GLN A 33 12.33 -4.59 -0.70
CA GLN A 33 12.66 -4.22 -2.08
C GLN A 33 11.63 -4.80 -3.05
N THR A 34 11.13 -3.98 -3.96
CA THR A 34 10.20 -4.41 -5.02
C THR A 34 10.97 -5.03 -6.18
N LYS A 35 10.51 -6.18 -6.67
CA LYS A 35 11.09 -6.85 -7.85
C LYS A 35 10.85 -6.10 -9.16
N ALA A 36 9.80 -5.29 -9.20
CA ALA A 36 9.41 -4.46 -10.33
C ALA A 36 9.27 -2.99 -9.89
N LYS A 37 9.36 -2.07 -10.84
CA LYS A 37 9.13 -0.65 -10.59
C LYS A 37 7.63 -0.40 -10.48
N ILE A 38 7.16 -0.02 -9.29
CA ILE A 38 5.75 0.30 -9.01
C ILE A 38 5.62 1.82 -8.99
N VAL A 39 4.78 2.39 -9.86
CA VAL A 39 4.61 3.84 -10.04
C VAL A 39 3.13 4.17 -10.00
N ILE A 40 2.78 5.24 -9.29
CA ILE A 40 1.45 5.85 -9.38
C ILE A 40 1.45 6.71 -10.64
N ALA A 41 0.85 6.20 -11.72
CA ALA A 41 0.88 6.87 -13.02
C ALA A 41 -0.05 8.09 -13.08
N ASP A 42 -1.16 8.06 -12.34
CA ASP A 42 -2.15 9.13 -12.26
C ASP A 42 -2.86 9.07 -10.89
N CYS A 43 -3.24 10.23 -10.35
CA CYS A 43 -4.00 10.33 -9.10
C CYS A 43 -4.85 11.60 -9.07
N GLY A 44 -5.99 11.53 -8.38
CA GLY A 44 -6.93 12.64 -8.27
C GLY A 44 -7.94 12.42 -7.14
N GLN A 45 -8.80 13.41 -6.94
CA GLN A 45 -9.96 13.33 -6.05
C GLN A 45 -11.21 13.16 -6.91
N LEU A 46 -12.12 12.28 -6.50
CA LEU A 46 -13.42 12.11 -7.12
C LEU A 46 -14.40 13.21 -6.67
#